data_AF-A0A0Q5GSU4-F1
#
_entry.id   AF-A0A0Q5GSU4-F1
#
_cell.length_a   1.000
_cell.length_b   1.000
_cell.length_c   1.000
_cell.angle_alpha   90.00
_cell.angle_beta   90.00
_cell.angle_gamma   90.00
#
_symmetry.space_group_name_H-M   'P 1'
#
loop_
_entity.id
_entity.type
_entity.pdbx_description
1 polymer ?
#
loop_
_entity_poly.entity_id
_entity_poly.type
_entity_poly.pdbx_seq_one_letter_code
_entity_poly.pdbx_strand_id
1 'polypeptide(L)'
;MARSFRYPVRDPADWAAMGRLSPLRRLALALRERRYRRRARPADGIVLTPARPERPLAADDLALVCTVRNSASYLPAFLAHYRRLGVTRFVFVDDRSDDGTAELLAGQPDVDLFTSNVTYGASAYGRVWRDALFSRYGRGRWYLNVDADEFLLFPGCETRSLRDFIADLERAGLKRGLAPMLDLYPDGPLGEAVYDPARHRHPLEVSPLIDGEGYEIAPEKFTLAVRGGPRTRLFGNRIRLTKFPVIFVDEATQENGSSIHGPLPIARNFSAVHAVLLHFKFSSVSVEEFARLAEEGEHFGGGVFYAEIAASGAFNPDLSLTYPGSLRVGSSEDLVARGFMQDLRP
;
A
#
# COMPACT_ATOMS: atom_id res chain seq x y z
N MET A 1 -7.06 11.23 -25.95
CA MET A 1 -7.50 10.73 -24.63
C MET A 1 -6.54 9.63 -24.21
N ALA A 2 -6.20 9.54 -22.92
CA ALA A 2 -5.38 8.42 -22.45
C ALA A 2 -6.28 7.19 -22.25
N ARG A 3 -5.86 6.05 -22.80
CA ARG A 3 -6.65 4.81 -22.89
C ARG A 3 -6.88 4.21 -21.49
N SER A 4 -8.08 3.68 -21.25
CA SER A 4 -8.41 2.82 -20.11
C SER A 4 -8.20 1.36 -20.50
N PHE A 5 -7.83 0.52 -19.53
CA PHE A 5 -7.51 -0.90 -19.73
C PHE A 5 -8.30 -1.76 -18.73
N ARG A 6 -8.69 -2.96 -19.16
CA ARG A 6 -9.20 -3.98 -18.23
C ARG A 6 -8.03 -4.56 -17.41
N TYR A 7 -8.29 -4.90 -16.16
CA TYR A 7 -7.33 -5.53 -15.27
C TYR A 7 -7.99 -6.74 -14.56
N PRO A 8 -7.30 -7.89 -14.41
CA PRO A 8 -5.94 -8.22 -14.88
C PRO A 8 -5.72 -8.10 -16.40
N VAL A 9 -4.47 -7.85 -16.81
CA VAL A 9 -4.10 -7.63 -18.22
C VAL A 9 -4.06 -8.96 -18.97
N ARG A 10 -4.84 -9.09 -20.03
CA ARG A 10 -4.89 -10.31 -20.86
C ARG A 10 -4.02 -10.24 -22.11
N ASP A 11 -3.84 -9.03 -22.65
CA ASP A 11 -3.02 -8.79 -23.84
C ASP A 11 -1.69 -8.15 -23.43
N PRO A 12 -0.53 -8.81 -23.63
CA PRO A 12 0.77 -8.24 -23.34
C PRO A 12 1.03 -6.87 -24.00
N ALA A 13 0.38 -6.57 -25.14
CA ALA A 13 0.50 -5.26 -25.79
C ALA A 13 -0.06 -4.12 -24.93
N ASP A 14 -1.02 -4.39 -24.04
CA ASP A 14 -1.57 -3.39 -23.13
C ASP A 14 -0.56 -2.97 -22.06
N TRP A 15 0.34 -3.87 -21.61
CA TRP A 15 1.45 -3.49 -20.73
C TRP A 15 2.35 -2.43 -21.39
N ALA A 16 2.70 -2.64 -22.66
CA ALA A 16 3.55 -1.71 -23.40
C ALA A 16 2.87 -0.35 -23.64
N ALA A 17 1.54 -0.30 -23.66
CA ALA A 17 0.78 0.94 -23.78
C ALA A 17 0.69 1.70 -22.44
N MET A 18 0.74 0.99 -21.31
CA MET A 18 0.78 1.61 -19.99
C MET A 18 2.08 2.42 -19.81
N GLY A 19 1.94 3.59 -19.21
CA GLY A 19 3.07 4.50 -18.95
C GLY A 19 3.62 5.28 -20.13
N ARG A 20 3.12 5.06 -21.37
CA ARG A 20 3.43 5.95 -22.50
C ARG A 20 2.78 7.32 -22.31
N LEU A 21 3.61 8.32 -21.99
CA LEU A 21 3.20 9.72 -21.87
C LEU A 21 3.66 10.52 -23.09
N SER A 22 2.71 11.11 -23.82
CA SER A 22 3.01 12.05 -24.92
C SER A 22 3.73 13.31 -24.40
N PRO A 23 4.50 14.02 -25.25
CA PRO A 23 5.19 15.26 -24.83
C PRO A 23 4.26 16.29 -24.20
N LEU A 24 3.08 16.52 -24.79
CA LEU A 24 2.06 17.43 -24.23
C LEU A 24 1.59 16.99 -22.84
N ARG A 25 1.42 15.68 -22.64
CA ARG A 25 1.02 15.15 -21.34
C ARG A 25 2.13 15.29 -20.31
N ARG A 26 3.39 15.05 -20.69
CA ARG A 26 4.56 15.29 -19.81
C ARG A 26 4.62 16.74 -19.37
N LEU A 27 4.44 17.69 -20.28
CA LEU A 27 4.37 19.12 -19.97
C LEU A 27 3.22 19.45 -19.00
N ALA A 28 2.01 18.94 -19.28
CA ALA A 28 0.86 19.13 -18.40
C ALA A 28 1.09 18.57 -16.98
N LEU A 29 1.75 17.41 -16.87
CA LEU A 29 2.12 16.83 -15.58
C LEU A 29 3.21 17.64 -14.87
N ALA A 30 4.19 18.18 -15.59
CA ALA A 30 5.23 19.05 -15.02
C ALA A 30 4.66 20.37 -14.47
N LEU A 31 3.74 21.01 -15.20
CA LEU A 31 3.02 22.21 -14.73
C LEU A 31 2.17 21.88 -13.48
N ARG A 32 1.50 20.73 -13.49
CA ARG A 32 0.74 20.24 -12.33
C ARG A 32 1.66 20.02 -11.14
N GLU A 33 2.77 19.32 -11.35
CA GLU A 33 3.77 19.08 -10.31
C GLU A 33 4.25 20.39 -9.69
N ARG A 34 4.62 21.40 -10.49
CA ARG A 34 5.02 22.72 -9.98
C ARG A 34 3.94 23.35 -9.08
N ARG A 35 2.67 23.20 -9.43
CA ARG A 35 1.54 23.65 -8.61
C ARG A 35 1.41 22.88 -7.29
N TYR A 36 1.61 21.57 -7.29
CA TYR A 36 1.47 20.73 -6.08
C TYR A 36 2.69 20.80 -5.16
N ARG A 37 3.90 20.99 -5.69
CA ARG A 37 5.08 21.31 -4.87
C ARG A 37 4.85 22.54 -4.01
N ARG A 38 4.24 23.58 -4.58
CA ARG A 38 3.87 24.81 -3.84
C ARG A 38 2.75 24.64 -2.83
N ARG A 39 2.03 23.52 -2.88
CA ARG A 39 0.92 23.18 -1.97
C ARG A 39 1.33 22.12 -0.95
N ALA A 40 2.61 21.73 -0.92
CA ALA A 40 3.14 20.86 0.10
C ALA A 40 2.79 21.43 1.47
N ARG A 41 2.15 20.60 2.30
CA ARG A 41 1.92 20.96 3.68
C ARG A 41 3.28 20.96 4.37
N PRO A 42 3.68 22.08 4.99
CA PRO A 42 4.96 22.13 5.70
C PRO A 42 4.92 21.14 6.88
N ALA A 43 6.11 20.68 7.27
CA ALA A 43 6.29 19.89 8.49
C ALA A 43 6.39 20.78 9.74
N ASP A 44 6.18 22.09 9.60
CA ASP A 44 6.31 23.07 10.67
C ASP A 44 5.39 22.71 11.85
N GLY A 45 5.98 22.61 13.05
CA GLY A 45 5.26 22.25 14.27
C GLY A 45 4.92 20.77 14.41
N ILE A 46 5.23 19.93 13.42
CA ILE A 46 5.11 18.47 13.53
C ILE A 46 6.41 17.91 14.08
N VAL A 47 6.31 17.22 15.21
CA VAL A 47 7.43 16.63 15.93
C VAL A 47 7.24 15.12 15.95
N LEU A 48 8.22 14.41 15.39
CA LEU A 48 8.37 12.97 15.54
C LEU A 48 9.34 12.69 16.68
N THR A 49 8.86 12.07 17.74
CA THR A 49 9.63 11.77 18.95
C THR A 49 10.01 10.29 18.94
N PRO A 50 11.31 9.94 18.86
CA PRO A 50 11.73 8.56 18.87
C PRO A 50 11.59 7.97 20.29
N ALA A 51 11.11 6.74 20.40
CA ALA A 51 10.97 6.02 21.67
C ALA A 51 12.32 5.62 22.29
N ARG A 52 13.38 5.53 21.46
CA ARG A 52 14.77 5.29 21.86
C ARG A 52 15.72 6.00 20.89
N PRO A 53 17.00 6.23 21.24
CA PRO A 53 17.96 6.78 20.30
C PRO A 53 18.00 5.96 19.00
N GLU A 54 17.74 6.62 17.88
CA GLU A 54 17.83 6.00 16.56
C GLU A 54 19.29 5.81 16.15
N ARG A 55 19.53 4.87 15.24
CA ARG A 55 20.80 4.79 14.52
C ARG A 55 20.63 5.22 13.07
N PRO A 56 21.63 5.89 12.47
CA PRO A 56 21.65 6.14 11.03
C PRO A 56 21.50 4.84 10.23
N LEU A 57 20.89 4.94 9.04
CA LEU A 57 20.86 3.82 8.10
C LEU A 57 22.25 3.61 7.49
N ALA A 58 22.70 2.36 7.45
CA ALA A 58 23.88 1.96 6.70
C ALA A 58 23.59 1.97 5.18
N ALA A 59 24.65 1.81 4.37
CA ALA A 59 24.54 1.77 2.91
C ALA A 59 23.73 0.55 2.42
N ASP A 60 23.87 -0.57 3.13
CA ASP A 60 23.19 -1.84 2.91
C ASP A 60 21.88 -1.99 3.71
N ASP A 61 21.43 -0.94 4.40
CA ASP A 61 20.12 -0.96 5.04
C ASP A 61 19.00 -0.74 4.01
N LEU A 62 18.00 -1.62 4.03
CA LEU A 62 16.73 -1.43 3.33
C LEU A 62 15.65 -1.11 4.36
N ALA A 63 15.18 0.13 4.34
CA ALA A 63 14.23 0.63 5.32
C ALA A 63 12.78 0.52 4.83
N LEU A 64 11.93 -0.01 5.69
CA LEU A 64 10.48 0.03 5.60
C LEU A 64 9.95 1.17 6.46
N VAL A 65 9.05 1.99 5.94
CA VAL A 65 8.33 3.02 6.70
C VAL A 65 6.85 2.63 6.79
N CYS A 66 6.29 2.60 7.99
CA CYS A 66 4.90 2.24 8.22
C CYS A 66 4.28 3.13 9.31
N THR A 67 3.02 3.49 9.15
CA THR A 67 2.23 4.14 10.20
C THR A 67 1.26 3.12 10.78
N VAL A 68 1.17 3.05 12.10
CA VAL A 68 0.36 2.07 12.82
C VAL A 68 -0.55 2.73 13.83
N ARG A 69 -1.72 2.13 14.03
CA ARG A 69 -2.61 2.38 15.16
C ARG A 69 -3.36 1.08 15.40
N ASN A 70 -3.26 0.53 16.60
CA ASN A 70 -3.90 -0.72 17.01
C ASN A 70 -3.71 -1.86 15.98
N SER A 71 -2.46 -2.18 15.71
CA SER A 71 -2.06 -3.13 14.67
C SER A 71 -1.36 -4.37 15.25
N ALA A 72 -1.46 -4.62 16.56
CA ALA A 72 -0.71 -5.67 17.24
C ALA A 72 -0.97 -7.06 16.64
N SER A 73 -2.19 -7.30 16.17
CA SER A 73 -2.58 -8.56 15.53
C SER A 73 -1.85 -8.82 14.21
N TYR A 74 -1.55 -7.78 13.42
CA TYR A 74 -0.91 -7.91 12.10
C TYR A 74 0.61 -8.01 12.17
N LEU A 75 1.21 -7.35 13.17
CA LEU A 75 2.65 -7.12 13.25
C LEU A 75 3.53 -8.38 13.21
N PRO A 76 3.19 -9.50 13.88
CA PRO A 76 4.02 -10.71 13.80
C PRO A 76 4.21 -11.22 12.37
N ALA A 77 3.11 -11.35 11.61
CA ALA A 77 3.15 -11.79 10.23
C ALA A 77 3.81 -10.74 9.31
N PHE A 78 3.50 -9.47 9.53
CA PHE A 78 4.07 -8.34 8.79
C PHE A 78 5.60 -8.30 8.90
N LEU A 79 6.13 -8.29 10.13
CA LEU A 79 7.57 -8.25 10.39
C LEU A 79 8.25 -9.49 9.80
N ALA A 80 7.67 -10.68 10.00
CA ALA A 80 8.23 -11.91 9.44
C ALA A 80 8.27 -11.88 7.90
N HIS A 81 7.21 -11.40 7.25
CA HIS A 81 7.14 -11.29 5.80
C HIS A 81 8.24 -10.37 5.25
N TYR A 82 8.34 -9.14 5.76
CA TYR A 82 9.30 -8.18 5.22
C TYR A 82 10.75 -8.47 5.61
N ARG A 83 11.01 -9.10 6.77
CA ARG A 83 12.34 -9.62 7.10
C ARG A 83 12.78 -10.70 6.12
N ARG A 84 11.90 -11.64 5.74
CA ARG A 84 12.21 -12.64 4.70
C ARG A 84 12.52 -12.02 3.36
N LEU A 85 11.83 -10.93 3.01
CA LEU A 85 12.10 -10.17 1.77
C LEU A 85 13.39 -9.33 1.83
N GLY A 86 14.08 -9.28 2.97
CA GLY A 86 15.37 -8.59 3.12
C GLY A 86 15.27 -7.14 3.61
N VAL A 87 14.14 -6.74 4.21
CA VAL A 87 14.07 -5.48 4.98
C VAL A 87 14.93 -5.65 6.23
N THR A 88 15.84 -4.70 6.45
CA THR A 88 16.79 -4.72 7.59
C THR A 88 16.44 -3.69 8.66
N ARG A 89 15.62 -2.68 8.31
CA ARG A 89 15.23 -1.57 9.19
C ARG A 89 13.74 -1.30 9.07
N PHE A 90 13.08 -1.21 10.21
CA PHE A 90 11.67 -0.92 10.29
C PHE A 90 11.45 0.40 11.02
N VAL A 91 10.90 1.38 10.32
CA VAL A 91 10.66 2.72 10.84
C VAL A 91 9.16 2.89 10.99
N PHE A 92 8.68 2.95 12.24
CA PHE A 92 7.27 3.03 12.55
C PHE A 92 6.90 4.39 13.14
N VAL A 93 5.73 4.90 12.77
CA VAL A 93 5.04 5.97 13.50
C VAL A 93 3.80 5.38 14.13
N ASP A 94 3.76 5.33 15.46
CA ASP A 94 2.58 4.93 16.23
C ASP A 94 1.67 6.14 16.49
N ASP A 95 0.43 6.05 16.01
CA ASP A 95 -0.60 7.06 16.27
C ASP A 95 -1.48 6.64 17.46
N ARG A 96 -0.86 6.59 18.64
CA ARG A 96 -1.53 6.42 19.95
C ARG A 96 -2.25 5.08 20.06
N SER A 97 -1.52 3.99 19.82
CA SER A 97 -2.08 2.65 20.03
C SER A 97 -2.34 2.34 21.50
N ASP A 98 -3.35 1.51 21.77
CA ASP A 98 -3.75 1.05 23.11
C ASP A 98 -3.92 -0.48 23.21
N ASP A 99 -3.54 -1.22 22.17
CA ASP A 99 -3.69 -2.69 22.05
C ASP A 99 -2.40 -3.49 22.28
N GLY A 100 -1.31 -2.85 22.73
CA GLY A 100 0.01 -3.46 22.86
C GLY A 100 0.94 -3.31 21.64
N THR A 101 0.50 -2.60 20.58
CA THR A 101 1.30 -2.34 19.37
C THR A 101 2.66 -1.71 19.68
N ALA A 102 2.67 -0.66 20.52
CA ALA A 102 3.87 0.09 20.82
C ALA A 102 4.91 -0.77 21.58
N GLU A 103 4.45 -1.55 22.56
CA GLU A 103 5.27 -2.46 23.36
C GLU A 103 5.89 -3.56 22.50
N LEU A 104 5.08 -4.16 21.61
CA LEU A 104 5.55 -5.19 20.67
C LEU A 104 6.67 -4.64 19.78
N LEU A 105 6.48 -3.45 19.21
CA LEU A 105 7.44 -2.80 18.32
C LEU A 105 8.70 -2.36 19.06
N ALA A 106 8.57 -1.79 20.26
CA ALA A 106 9.70 -1.36 21.08
C ALA A 106 10.64 -2.52 21.45
N GLY A 107 10.09 -3.73 21.59
CA GLY A 107 10.84 -4.97 21.84
C GLY A 107 11.67 -5.48 20.66
N GLN A 108 11.49 -4.94 19.44
CA GLN A 108 12.22 -5.41 18.26
C GLN A 108 13.56 -4.65 18.09
N PRO A 109 14.69 -5.34 17.85
CA PRO A 109 16.02 -4.70 17.75
C PRO A 109 16.24 -3.93 16.43
N ASP A 110 15.48 -4.26 15.39
CA ASP A 110 15.53 -3.69 14.05
C ASP A 110 14.50 -2.58 13.81
N VAL A 111 13.75 -2.20 14.85
CA VAL A 111 12.70 -1.15 14.79
C VAL A 111 13.18 0.19 15.32
N ASP A 112 12.91 1.27 14.60
CA ASP A 112 12.88 2.62 15.14
C ASP A 112 11.41 3.06 15.26
N LEU A 113 10.94 3.22 16.50
CA LEU A 113 9.56 3.59 16.81
C LEU A 113 9.48 5.08 17.13
N PHE A 114 8.55 5.78 16.48
CA PHE A 114 8.25 7.18 16.71
C PHE A 114 6.82 7.37 17.18
N THR A 115 6.60 8.37 18.01
CA THR A 115 5.28 8.97 18.25
C THR A 115 5.25 10.38 17.66
N SER A 116 4.06 10.97 17.57
CA SER A 116 3.85 12.31 17.00
C SER A 116 3.03 13.19 17.94
N ASN A 117 3.31 14.50 17.93
CA ASN A 117 2.49 15.48 18.64
C ASN A 117 1.15 15.80 17.92
N VAL A 118 0.99 15.37 16.68
CA VAL A 118 -0.26 15.48 15.90
C VAL A 118 -0.83 14.10 15.60
N THR A 119 -2.10 14.02 15.20
CA THR A 119 -2.80 12.78 14.80
C THR A 119 -2.56 12.42 13.34
N TYR A 120 -2.93 11.21 12.92
CA TYR A 120 -2.86 10.78 11.51
C TYR A 120 -3.64 11.72 10.57
N GLY A 121 -4.86 12.10 10.93
CA GLY A 121 -5.64 13.05 10.13
C GLY A 121 -4.95 14.42 9.99
N ALA A 122 -4.41 14.94 11.09
CA ALA A 122 -3.70 16.22 11.13
C ALA A 122 -2.38 16.20 10.35
N SER A 123 -1.69 15.06 10.29
CA SER A 123 -0.44 14.85 9.51
C SER A 123 -0.68 14.67 8.01
N ALA A 124 -1.85 15.10 7.52
CA ALA A 124 -2.31 14.91 6.16
C ALA A 124 -2.38 13.44 5.76
N TYR A 125 -2.81 12.61 6.71
CA TYR A 125 -2.94 11.16 6.61
C TYR A 125 -1.58 10.50 6.40
N GLY A 126 -0.67 10.78 7.34
CA GLY A 126 0.68 10.21 7.42
C GLY A 126 1.68 10.74 6.38
N ARG A 127 1.23 11.55 5.41
CA ARG A 127 2.11 12.04 4.33
C ARG A 127 3.21 12.96 4.85
N VAL A 128 2.91 13.80 5.84
CA VAL A 128 3.92 14.69 6.41
C VAL A 128 4.93 13.90 7.25
N TRP A 129 4.49 12.90 8.01
CA TRP A 129 5.38 12.02 8.75
C TRP A 129 6.35 11.27 7.84
N ARG A 130 5.84 10.66 6.75
CA ARG A 130 6.70 9.96 5.79
C ARG A 130 7.76 10.86 5.17
N ASP A 131 7.36 12.06 4.73
CA ASP A 131 8.29 13.02 4.12
C ASP A 131 9.36 13.48 5.12
N ALA A 132 8.98 13.67 6.40
CA ALA A 132 9.91 13.99 7.48
C ALA A 132 10.88 12.83 7.77
N LEU A 133 10.39 11.59 7.81
CA LEU A 133 11.23 10.40 8.00
C LEU A 133 12.22 10.20 6.85
N PHE A 134 11.80 10.40 5.60
CA PHE A 134 12.72 10.37 4.45
C PHE A 134 13.80 11.44 4.53
N SER A 135 13.46 12.63 5.04
CA SER A 135 14.43 13.69 5.26
C SER A 135 15.40 13.35 6.39
N ARG A 136 14.90 12.70 7.45
CA ARG A 136 15.67 12.28 8.63
C ARG A 136 16.65 11.14 8.35
N TYR A 137 16.19 10.10 7.65
CA TYR A 137 16.99 8.92 7.30
C TYR A 137 17.78 9.06 6.00
N GLY A 138 17.54 10.14 5.26
CA GLY A 138 18.30 10.51 4.07
C GLY A 138 17.63 10.13 2.76
N ARG A 139 17.93 10.93 1.74
CA ARG A 139 17.43 10.77 0.37
C ARG A 139 18.50 10.14 -0.51
N GLY A 140 18.14 9.82 -1.76
CA GLY A 140 19.00 9.11 -2.71
C GLY A 140 19.03 7.59 -2.49
N ARG A 141 17.96 7.01 -1.92
CA ARG A 141 17.88 5.57 -1.64
C ARG A 141 16.47 5.02 -1.79
N TRP A 142 16.38 3.69 -1.86
CA TRP A 142 15.12 2.96 -1.92
C TRP A 142 14.52 2.77 -0.52
N TYR A 143 13.21 2.94 -0.45
CA TYR A 143 12.39 2.67 0.73
C TYR A 143 11.24 1.75 0.34
N LEU A 144 10.79 0.97 1.32
CA LEU A 144 9.50 0.32 1.29
C LEU A 144 8.49 1.13 2.13
N ASN A 145 7.26 1.28 1.67
CA ASN A 145 6.21 2.02 2.35
C ASN A 145 4.86 1.31 2.18
N VAL A 146 4.35 0.75 3.28
CA VAL A 146 3.19 -0.14 3.31
C VAL A 146 2.41 0.07 4.61
N ASP A 147 1.12 -0.24 4.59
CA ASP A 147 0.29 -0.30 5.79
C ASP A 147 0.42 -1.68 6.47
N ALA A 148 0.08 -1.78 7.76
CA ALA A 148 0.32 -3.00 8.55
C ALA A 148 -0.50 -4.22 8.08
N ASP A 149 -1.58 -4.01 7.35
CA ASP A 149 -2.45 -5.01 6.74
C ASP A 149 -2.07 -5.33 5.28
N GLU A 150 -0.91 -4.86 4.80
CA GLU A 150 -0.45 -5.02 3.42
C GLU A 150 0.80 -5.88 3.28
N PHE A 151 0.73 -6.86 2.37
CA PHE A 151 1.81 -7.80 2.07
C PHE A 151 2.21 -7.71 0.59
N LEU A 152 3.44 -7.29 0.32
CA LEU A 152 3.96 -7.09 -1.03
C LEU A 152 4.34 -8.41 -1.69
N LEU A 153 3.77 -8.65 -2.88
CA LEU A 153 4.22 -9.70 -3.78
C LEU A 153 4.79 -9.08 -5.06
N PHE A 154 5.88 -9.64 -5.54
CA PHE A 154 6.53 -9.31 -6.81
C PHE A 154 7.00 -10.61 -7.49
N PRO A 155 7.27 -10.61 -8.81
CA PRO A 155 7.65 -11.82 -9.54
C PRO A 155 8.83 -12.58 -8.91
N GLY A 156 8.55 -13.80 -8.44
CA GLY A 156 9.50 -14.70 -7.79
C GLY A 156 9.81 -14.39 -6.32
N CYS A 157 9.01 -13.59 -5.61
CA CYS A 157 9.28 -13.15 -4.23
C CYS A 157 9.38 -14.29 -3.20
N GLU A 158 8.96 -15.51 -3.54
CA GLU A 158 9.14 -16.70 -2.70
C GLU A 158 10.61 -17.11 -2.56
N THR A 159 11.45 -16.77 -3.54
CA THR A 159 12.87 -17.16 -3.59
C THR A 159 13.81 -15.97 -3.79
N ARG A 160 13.26 -14.78 -3.99
CA ARG A 160 14.00 -13.55 -4.31
C ARG A 160 13.82 -12.50 -3.22
N SER A 161 14.81 -11.64 -3.06
CA SER A 161 14.78 -10.50 -2.15
C SER A 161 14.18 -9.25 -2.80
N LEU A 162 13.82 -8.26 -1.99
CA LEU A 162 13.44 -6.93 -2.48
C LEU A 162 14.58 -6.24 -3.23
N ARG A 163 15.84 -6.56 -2.94
CA ARG A 163 16.99 -6.01 -3.69
C ARG A 163 16.98 -6.49 -5.13
N ASP A 164 16.61 -7.75 -5.37
CA ASP A 164 16.50 -8.30 -6.72
C ASP A 164 15.38 -7.60 -7.50
N PHE A 165 14.25 -7.36 -6.85
CA PHE A 165 13.14 -6.60 -7.45
C PHE A 165 13.51 -5.13 -7.73
N ILE A 166 14.22 -4.49 -6.82
CA ILE A 166 14.77 -3.14 -7.02
C ILE A 166 15.70 -3.11 -8.24
N ALA A 167 16.59 -4.10 -8.38
CA ALA A 167 17.48 -4.20 -9.54
C ALA A 167 16.70 -4.36 -10.86
N ASP A 168 15.59 -5.10 -10.86
CA ASP A 168 14.71 -5.20 -12.02
C ASP A 168 14.06 -3.84 -12.37
N LEU A 169 13.58 -3.10 -11.37
CA LEU A 169 13.03 -1.76 -11.56
C LEU A 169 14.09 -0.80 -12.12
N GLU A 170 15.31 -0.83 -11.58
CA GLU A 170 16.43 0.00 -12.03
C GLU A 170 16.82 -0.31 -13.47
N ARG A 171 16.91 -1.60 -13.84
CA ARG A 171 17.16 -2.02 -15.23
C ARG A 171 16.08 -1.53 -16.19
N ALA A 172 14.83 -1.49 -15.74
CA ALA A 172 13.70 -0.92 -16.48
C ALA A 172 13.65 0.62 -16.47
N GLY A 173 14.59 1.31 -15.81
CA GLY A 173 14.63 2.77 -15.70
C GLY A 173 13.53 3.35 -14.78
N LEU A 174 12.96 2.52 -13.91
CA LEU A 174 11.88 2.87 -13.00
C LEU A 174 12.43 3.28 -11.64
N LYS A 175 11.78 4.27 -11.02
CA LYS A 175 12.10 4.74 -9.66
C LYS A 175 11.04 4.36 -8.62
N ARG A 176 10.06 3.55 -9.02
CA ARG A 176 9.03 2.99 -8.13
C ARG A 176 8.25 1.89 -8.84
N GLY A 177 7.79 0.91 -8.08
CA GLY A 177 6.89 -0.14 -8.54
C GLY A 177 5.44 0.26 -8.27
N LEU A 178 4.59 0.29 -9.30
CA LEU A 178 3.15 0.41 -9.12
C LEU A 178 2.61 -0.93 -8.62
N ALA A 179 1.91 -0.91 -7.48
CA ALA A 179 1.27 -2.08 -6.89
C ALA A 179 -0.19 -1.81 -6.53
N PRO A 180 -1.16 -2.43 -7.22
CA PRO A 180 -2.55 -2.42 -6.81
C PRO A 180 -2.76 -3.24 -5.54
N MET A 181 -3.62 -2.75 -4.65
CA MET A 181 -4.15 -3.52 -3.55
C MET A 181 -5.17 -4.53 -4.06
N LEU A 182 -4.96 -5.81 -3.74
CA LEU A 182 -5.90 -6.89 -3.94
C LEU A 182 -6.50 -7.24 -2.58
N ASP A 183 -7.77 -6.88 -2.38
CA ASP A 183 -8.46 -7.12 -1.12
C ASP A 183 -8.66 -8.62 -0.91
N LEU A 184 -8.14 -9.14 0.21
CA LEU A 184 -8.31 -10.52 0.64
C LEU A 184 -9.66 -10.70 1.32
N TYR A 185 -10.31 -11.85 1.09
CA TYR A 185 -11.53 -12.26 1.77
C TYR A 185 -11.61 -13.79 1.97
N PRO A 186 -12.42 -14.28 2.93
CA PRO A 186 -12.55 -15.70 3.20
C PRO A 186 -13.31 -16.47 2.12
N ASP A 187 -13.10 -17.77 2.11
CA ASP A 187 -13.93 -18.71 1.38
C ASP A 187 -15.17 -19.07 2.22
N GLY A 188 -16.14 -18.16 2.25
CA GLY A 188 -17.30 -18.27 3.13
C GLY A 188 -17.74 -16.93 3.71
N PRO A 189 -18.53 -16.96 4.82
CA PRO A 189 -18.93 -15.76 5.56
C PRO A 189 -17.76 -15.03 6.22
N LEU A 190 -17.86 -13.70 6.34
CA LEU A 190 -16.86 -12.88 7.04
C LEU A 190 -16.62 -13.30 8.49
N GLY A 191 -17.69 -13.62 9.22
CA GLY A 191 -17.64 -13.96 10.63
C GLY A 191 -16.79 -15.18 10.96
N GLU A 192 -16.60 -16.09 9.99
CA GLU A 192 -15.78 -17.30 10.15
C GLU A 192 -14.28 -17.03 9.97
N ALA A 193 -13.91 -15.90 9.38
CA ALA A 193 -12.52 -15.54 9.06
C ALA A 193 -11.79 -14.91 10.26
N VAL A 194 -11.66 -15.70 11.34
CA VAL A 194 -11.00 -15.26 12.58
C VAL A 194 -9.48 -15.38 12.47
N TYR A 195 -8.81 -14.26 12.25
CA TYR A 195 -7.35 -14.21 12.28
C TYR A 195 -6.83 -14.06 13.71
N ASP A 196 -6.06 -15.05 14.16
CA ASP A 196 -5.37 -15.06 15.45
C ASP A 196 -3.85 -15.24 15.22
N PRO A 197 -3.00 -14.25 15.53
CA PRO A 197 -1.56 -14.34 15.32
C PRO A 197 -0.86 -15.39 16.20
N ALA A 198 -1.52 -15.90 17.26
CA ALA A 198 -0.99 -17.01 18.04
C ALA A 198 -1.20 -18.37 17.36
N ARG A 199 -2.13 -18.46 16.40
CA ARG A 199 -2.52 -19.70 15.71
C ARG A 199 -2.15 -19.70 14.22
N HIS A 200 -2.10 -18.53 13.61
CA HIS A 200 -1.89 -18.35 12.18
C HIS A 200 -0.59 -17.60 11.92
N ARG A 201 0.11 -17.96 10.84
CA ARG A 201 1.37 -17.33 10.43
C ARG A 201 1.17 -16.23 9.40
N HIS A 202 0.06 -16.26 8.67
CA HIS A 202 -0.26 -15.29 7.64
C HIS A 202 -1.78 -15.11 7.46
N PRO A 203 -2.29 -13.90 7.16
CA PRO A 203 -3.72 -13.68 6.93
C PRO A 203 -4.33 -14.51 5.79
N LEU A 204 -3.51 -14.97 4.84
CA LEU A 204 -3.94 -15.87 3.76
C LEU A 204 -4.47 -17.22 4.28
N GLU A 205 -4.14 -17.62 5.51
CA GLU A 205 -4.66 -18.86 6.08
C GLU A 205 -6.17 -18.79 6.37
N VAL A 206 -6.71 -17.58 6.58
CA VAL A 206 -8.15 -17.36 6.85
C VAL A 206 -8.88 -16.61 5.74
N SER A 207 -8.19 -15.71 5.02
CA SER A 207 -8.73 -14.99 3.86
C SER A 207 -7.87 -15.25 2.63
N PRO A 208 -8.03 -16.43 1.99
CA PRO A 208 -7.17 -16.85 0.89
C PRO A 208 -7.62 -16.35 -0.48
N LEU A 209 -8.78 -15.69 -0.60
CA LEU A 209 -9.40 -15.34 -1.88
C LEU A 209 -9.21 -13.87 -2.24
N ILE A 210 -9.14 -13.60 -3.54
CA ILE A 210 -9.19 -12.27 -4.17
C ILE A 210 -10.20 -12.28 -5.33
N ASP A 211 -10.64 -11.12 -5.79
CA ASP A 211 -11.35 -11.03 -7.07
C ASP A 211 -10.38 -11.30 -8.23
N GLY A 212 -10.73 -12.23 -9.12
CA GLY A 212 -9.93 -12.56 -10.30
C GLY A 212 -10.09 -11.61 -11.47
N GLU A 213 -11.12 -10.78 -11.46
CA GLU A 213 -11.47 -9.86 -12.53
C GLU A 213 -12.30 -8.67 -12.01
N GLY A 214 -12.79 -7.82 -12.91
CA GLY A 214 -13.65 -6.69 -12.55
C GLY A 214 -12.89 -5.42 -12.16
N TYR A 215 -11.59 -5.35 -12.46
CA TYR A 215 -10.79 -4.15 -12.27
C TYR A 215 -10.60 -3.37 -13.57
N GLU A 216 -10.35 -2.07 -13.41
CA GLU A 216 -10.07 -1.14 -14.48
C GLU A 216 -8.82 -0.33 -14.13
N ILE A 217 -7.95 -0.13 -15.11
CA ILE A 217 -6.79 0.74 -15.05
C ILE A 217 -7.05 1.97 -15.90
N ALA A 218 -7.16 3.13 -15.26
CA ALA A 218 -7.43 4.38 -15.93
C ALA A 218 -6.46 5.50 -15.51
N PRO A 219 -6.03 6.35 -16.45
CA PRO A 219 -5.19 7.50 -16.16
C PRO A 219 -5.94 8.56 -15.37
N GLU A 220 -5.42 8.94 -14.21
CA GLU A 220 -6.00 9.96 -13.33
C GLU A 220 -5.08 11.16 -13.11
N LYS A 221 -5.55 12.07 -12.25
CA LYS A 221 -4.87 13.34 -11.92
C LYS A 221 -3.41 13.16 -11.48
N PHE A 222 -3.11 12.12 -10.70
CA PHE A 222 -1.81 11.90 -10.08
C PHE A 222 -1.12 10.59 -10.46
N THR A 223 -1.83 9.63 -11.06
CA THR A 223 -1.31 8.27 -11.28
C THR A 223 -2.13 7.53 -12.33
N LEU A 224 -1.63 6.38 -12.77
CA LEU A 224 -2.43 5.35 -13.40
C LEU A 224 -3.19 4.59 -12.30
N ALA A 225 -4.49 4.86 -12.20
CA ALA A 225 -5.33 4.39 -11.10
C ALA A 225 -5.96 3.04 -11.42
N VAL A 226 -5.86 2.11 -10.48
CA VAL A 226 -6.59 0.84 -10.48
C VAL A 226 -7.80 0.99 -9.57
N ARG A 227 -8.97 0.55 -10.04
CA ARG A 227 -10.25 0.54 -9.31
C ARG A 227 -10.99 -0.76 -9.62
N GLY A 228 -11.77 -1.28 -8.69
CA GLY A 228 -12.53 -2.52 -8.89
C GLY A 228 -12.56 -3.39 -7.65
N GLY A 229 -12.56 -4.71 -7.88
CA GLY A 229 -12.56 -5.72 -6.83
C GLY A 229 -13.86 -5.74 -6.01
N PRO A 230 -13.83 -6.35 -4.81
CA PRO A 230 -15.03 -6.54 -3.99
C PRO A 230 -15.69 -5.22 -3.61
N ARG A 231 -14.92 -4.14 -3.45
CA ARG A 231 -15.44 -2.80 -3.13
C ARG A 231 -16.40 -2.28 -4.19
N THR A 232 -16.03 -2.42 -5.47
CA THR A 232 -16.88 -1.99 -6.58
C THR A 232 -18.00 -3.00 -6.83
N ARG A 233 -17.68 -4.30 -6.80
CA ARG A 233 -18.63 -5.37 -7.10
C ARG A 233 -19.81 -5.42 -6.12
N LEU A 234 -19.54 -5.28 -4.82
CA LEU A 234 -20.56 -5.44 -3.78
C LEU A 234 -21.17 -4.11 -3.35
N PHE A 235 -20.39 -3.03 -3.34
CA PHE A 235 -20.82 -1.75 -2.75
C PHE A 235 -20.84 -0.60 -3.76
N GLY A 236 -20.54 -0.84 -5.04
CA GLY A 236 -20.47 0.20 -6.07
C GLY A 236 -19.35 1.22 -5.86
N ASN A 237 -18.54 1.07 -4.81
CA ASN A 237 -17.51 2.04 -4.47
C ASN A 237 -16.27 1.84 -5.34
N ARG A 238 -15.85 2.91 -5.99
CA ARG A 238 -14.75 2.88 -6.95
C ARG A 238 -13.44 3.38 -6.38
N ILE A 239 -13.17 3.36 -5.06
CA ILE A 239 -11.93 3.92 -4.48
C ILE A 239 -10.66 3.45 -5.21
N ARG A 240 -9.65 4.32 -5.26
CA ARG A 240 -8.37 4.01 -5.92
C ARG A 240 -7.58 2.99 -5.09
N LEU A 241 -7.14 1.92 -5.75
CA LEU A 241 -6.38 0.82 -5.15
C LEU A 241 -4.87 0.88 -5.46
N THR A 242 -4.42 1.84 -6.28
CA THR A 242 -3.00 1.99 -6.64
C THR A 242 -2.15 2.48 -5.46
N LYS A 243 -1.02 1.80 -5.20
CA LYS A 243 0.06 2.26 -4.33
C LYS A 243 1.43 2.15 -5.02
N PHE A 244 2.44 2.73 -4.39
CA PHE A 244 3.85 2.66 -4.80
C PHE A 244 4.70 2.23 -3.61
N PRO A 245 4.63 0.95 -3.20
CA PRO A 245 5.23 0.50 -1.96
C PRO A 245 6.76 0.55 -2.02
N VAL A 246 7.36 0.19 -3.16
CA VAL A 246 8.81 0.27 -3.37
C VAL A 246 9.11 1.55 -4.15
N ILE A 247 9.82 2.49 -3.54
CA ILE A 247 10.09 3.83 -4.10
C ILE A 247 11.53 4.28 -3.87
N PHE A 248 12.16 4.82 -4.91
CA PHE A 248 13.42 5.54 -4.82
C PHE A 248 13.15 7.00 -4.45
N VAL A 249 13.53 7.37 -3.23
CA VAL A 249 13.30 8.71 -2.69
C VAL A 249 14.52 9.57 -2.99
N ASP A 250 14.47 10.32 -4.09
CA ASP A 250 15.46 11.34 -4.44
C ASP A 250 15.03 12.76 -4.04
N GLU A 251 15.87 13.77 -4.24
CA GLU A 251 15.55 15.18 -3.94
C GLU A 251 14.23 15.68 -4.56
N ALA A 252 13.82 15.11 -5.70
CA ALA A 252 12.58 15.50 -6.36
C ALA A 252 11.34 14.84 -5.73
N THR A 253 11.49 13.80 -4.92
CA THR A 253 10.36 13.04 -4.37
C THR A 253 9.66 13.80 -3.25
N GLN A 254 8.33 13.86 -3.21
CA GLN A 254 7.59 14.50 -2.11
C GLN A 254 6.27 13.78 -1.88
N GLU A 255 5.97 13.46 -0.62
CA GLU A 255 4.72 12.82 -0.21
C GLU A 255 3.67 13.85 0.26
N ASN A 256 4.12 14.92 0.92
CA ASN A 256 3.26 15.98 1.49
C ASN A 256 2.62 16.92 0.45
N GLY A 257 3.12 16.93 -0.79
CA GLY A 257 2.67 17.80 -1.90
C GLY A 257 1.44 17.33 -2.66
N SER A 258 1.19 16.02 -2.72
CA SER A 258 0.19 15.46 -3.66
C SER A 258 -0.82 14.53 -2.99
N SER A 259 -0.82 13.24 -3.34
CA SER A 259 -1.73 12.21 -2.88
C SER A 259 -0.89 11.06 -2.36
N ILE A 260 -1.35 10.39 -1.29
CA ILE A 260 -0.71 9.17 -0.77
C ILE A 260 -0.61 8.07 -1.85
N HIS A 261 -1.52 8.09 -2.83
CA HIS A 261 -1.54 7.20 -3.99
C HIS A 261 -0.93 7.83 -5.25
N GLY A 262 -0.04 8.81 -5.11
CA GLY A 262 0.56 9.49 -6.26
C GLY A 262 1.60 10.55 -5.85
N PRO A 263 2.76 10.12 -5.32
CA PRO A 263 3.81 11.04 -4.89
C PRO A 263 4.45 11.80 -6.05
N LEU A 264 5.05 12.95 -5.74
CA LEU A 264 5.84 13.70 -6.72
C LEU A 264 7.16 12.98 -7.00
N PRO A 265 7.79 13.15 -8.18
CA PRO A 265 7.28 13.80 -9.40
C PRO A 265 6.09 13.04 -10.02
N ILE A 266 5.06 13.73 -10.52
CA ILE A 266 3.82 13.04 -10.94
C ILE A 266 4.05 12.11 -12.14
N ALA A 267 4.97 12.47 -13.04
CA ALA A 267 5.22 11.73 -14.26
C ALA A 267 5.67 10.27 -14.02
N ARG A 268 6.33 9.97 -12.89
CA ARG A 268 6.78 8.59 -12.59
C ARG A 268 5.65 7.69 -12.05
N ASN A 269 4.42 8.20 -11.90
CA ASN A 269 3.26 7.43 -11.41
C ASN A 269 2.47 6.73 -12.53
N PHE A 270 2.97 6.81 -13.76
CA PHE A 270 2.37 6.23 -14.94
C PHE A 270 3.34 5.17 -15.48
N SER A 271 3.30 3.99 -14.88
CA SER A 271 4.01 2.79 -15.31
C SER A 271 3.03 1.63 -15.37
N ALA A 272 3.44 0.51 -15.94
CA ALA A 272 2.73 -0.75 -15.77
C ALA A 272 2.74 -1.21 -14.29
N VAL A 273 1.93 -2.22 -13.99
CA VAL A 273 1.87 -2.90 -12.69
C VAL A 273 3.02 -3.90 -12.63
N HIS A 274 3.88 -3.82 -11.62
CA HIS A 274 5.04 -4.73 -11.48
C HIS A 274 5.03 -5.53 -10.18
N ALA A 275 4.06 -5.25 -9.31
CA ALA A 275 3.89 -5.86 -8.01
C ALA A 275 2.40 -5.78 -7.62
N VAL A 276 2.00 -6.48 -6.57
CA VAL A 276 0.69 -6.31 -5.92
C VAL A 276 0.85 -6.24 -4.41
N LEU A 277 -0.10 -5.61 -3.74
CA LEU A 277 -0.23 -5.68 -2.30
C LEU A 277 -1.43 -6.56 -1.99
N LEU A 278 -1.22 -7.68 -1.31
CA LEU A 278 -2.33 -8.38 -0.67
C LEU A 278 -2.77 -7.52 0.51
N HIS A 279 -4.04 -7.14 0.51
CA HIS A 279 -4.59 -6.20 1.48
C HIS A 279 -5.64 -6.92 2.32
N PHE A 280 -5.29 -7.21 3.57
CA PHE A 280 -6.13 -7.98 4.48
C PHE A 280 -7.21 -7.11 5.11
N LYS A 281 -8.26 -6.83 4.32
CA LYS A 281 -9.28 -5.85 4.71
C LYS A 281 -10.66 -6.42 5.00
N PHE A 282 -10.93 -7.66 4.60
CA PHE A 282 -12.20 -8.33 4.83
C PHE A 282 -11.98 -9.59 5.67
N SER A 283 -12.30 -9.49 6.96
CA SER A 283 -12.22 -10.54 7.96
C SER A 283 -13.33 -10.39 9.01
N SER A 284 -13.37 -11.28 10.01
CA SER A 284 -14.39 -11.25 11.06
C SER A 284 -14.39 -9.93 11.84
N VAL A 285 -13.21 -9.33 12.07
CA VAL A 285 -13.06 -8.07 12.81
C VAL A 285 -13.42 -6.85 11.98
N SER A 286 -13.43 -6.97 10.65
CA SER A 286 -13.66 -5.83 9.75
C SER A 286 -15.06 -5.23 9.90
N VAL A 287 -16.06 -6.03 10.29
CA VAL A 287 -17.44 -5.55 10.48
C VAL A 287 -17.50 -4.49 11.59
N GLU A 288 -16.95 -4.81 12.76
CA GLU A 288 -16.89 -3.88 13.90
C GLU A 288 -15.92 -2.73 13.63
N GLU A 289 -14.77 -3.02 13.00
CA GLU A 289 -13.79 -2.00 12.64
C GLU A 289 -14.43 -0.94 11.73
N PHE A 290 -15.10 -1.34 10.65
CA PHE A 290 -15.69 -0.40 9.68
C PHE A 290 -16.78 0.46 10.32
N ALA A 291 -17.59 -0.11 11.20
CA ALA A 291 -18.60 0.64 11.96
C ALA A 291 -17.93 1.72 12.82
N ARG A 292 -16.89 1.37 13.58
CA ARG A 292 -16.11 2.32 14.38
C ARG A 292 -15.44 3.41 13.53
N LEU A 293 -14.80 3.03 12.41
CA LEU A 293 -14.14 3.98 11.52
C LEU A 293 -15.13 4.95 10.86
N ALA A 294 -16.38 4.53 10.65
CA ALA A 294 -17.45 5.40 10.17
C ALA A 294 -17.85 6.46 11.21
N GLU A 295 -17.81 6.12 12.50
CA GLU A 295 -18.10 7.03 13.61
C GLU A 295 -16.94 8.02 13.91
N GLU A 296 -15.69 7.56 13.84
CA GLU A 296 -14.50 8.37 14.19
C GLU A 296 -14.17 9.47 13.15
N GLY A 297 -14.58 9.33 11.89
CA GLY A 297 -14.41 10.37 10.85
C GLY A 297 -12.96 10.69 10.41
N GLU A 298 -11.94 10.06 10.99
CA GLU A 298 -10.51 10.35 10.76
C GLU A 298 -9.84 9.55 9.62
N HIS A 299 -10.44 9.47 8.42
CA HIS A 299 -9.82 8.72 7.29
C HIS A 299 -9.76 9.50 5.96
N PHE A 300 -8.62 9.42 5.25
CA PHE A 300 -8.44 10.07 3.95
C PHE A 300 -9.31 9.43 2.88
N GLY A 301 -10.42 10.06 2.51
CA GLY A 301 -11.27 9.61 1.39
C GLY A 301 -11.89 8.21 1.54
N GLY A 302 -11.49 7.42 2.54
CA GLY A 302 -12.01 6.10 2.89
C GLY A 302 -13.02 6.14 4.05
N GLY A 303 -13.09 7.23 4.82
CA GLY A 303 -14.13 7.37 5.85
C GLY A 303 -15.54 7.38 5.25
N VAL A 304 -15.69 8.00 4.07
CA VAL A 304 -16.93 7.94 3.27
C VAL A 304 -17.22 6.51 2.82
N PHE A 305 -16.20 5.76 2.39
CA PHE A 305 -16.37 4.36 1.98
C PHE A 305 -16.79 3.45 3.14
N TYR A 306 -16.14 3.56 4.30
CA TYR A 306 -16.50 2.75 5.46
C TYR A 306 -17.88 3.12 6.00
N ALA A 307 -18.23 4.40 6.00
CA ALA A 307 -19.58 4.85 6.34
C ALA A 307 -20.64 4.34 5.37
N GLU A 308 -20.39 4.38 4.05
CA GLU A 308 -21.28 3.83 3.02
C GLU A 308 -21.51 2.32 3.20
N ILE A 309 -20.42 1.57 3.44
CA ILE A 309 -20.49 0.13 3.66
C ILE A 309 -21.25 -0.19 4.94
N ALA A 310 -20.89 0.44 6.06
CA ALA A 310 -21.53 0.21 7.36
C ALA A 310 -23.03 0.56 7.30
N ALA A 311 -23.39 1.67 6.64
CA ALA A 311 -24.78 2.10 6.50
C ALA A 311 -25.62 1.19 5.57
N SER A 312 -24.99 0.42 4.68
CA SER A 312 -25.71 -0.44 3.74
C SER A 312 -26.47 -1.59 4.41
N GLY A 313 -26.07 -2.00 5.63
CA GLY A 313 -26.55 -3.21 6.30
C GLY A 313 -26.12 -4.53 5.63
N ALA A 314 -25.61 -4.47 4.40
CA ALA A 314 -25.13 -5.61 3.64
C ALA A 314 -23.78 -6.14 4.15
N PHE A 315 -23.01 -5.29 4.84
CA PHE A 315 -21.73 -5.67 5.44
C PHE A 315 -21.93 -6.16 6.87
N ASN A 316 -22.14 -7.47 7.00
CA ASN A 316 -22.41 -8.15 8.26
C ASN A 316 -21.63 -9.48 8.32
N PRO A 317 -21.58 -10.16 9.47
CA PRO A 317 -20.80 -11.40 9.62
C PRO A 317 -21.21 -12.52 8.66
N ASP A 318 -22.46 -12.55 8.21
CA ASP A 318 -22.97 -13.58 7.30
C ASP A 318 -22.65 -13.30 5.82
N LEU A 319 -22.14 -12.10 5.50
CA LEU A 319 -21.77 -11.74 4.14
C LEU A 319 -20.64 -12.64 3.65
N SER A 320 -20.86 -13.33 2.53
CA SER A 320 -19.80 -13.95 1.75
C SER A 320 -19.45 -13.08 0.54
N LEU A 321 -18.16 -12.82 0.34
CA LEU A 321 -17.66 -12.08 -0.81
C LEU A 321 -17.39 -13.02 -2.00
N THR A 322 -17.41 -14.34 -1.80
CA THR A 322 -17.11 -15.34 -2.82
C THR A 322 -18.06 -15.25 -4.02
N TYR A 323 -17.52 -15.44 -5.22
CA TYR A 323 -18.28 -15.56 -6.46
C TYR A 323 -17.52 -16.46 -7.45
N PRO A 324 -18.11 -16.86 -8.60
CA PRO A 324 -17.44 -17.76 -9.54
C PRO A 324 -16.08 -17.27 -10.07
N GLY A 325 -15.80 -15.96 -10.04
CA GLY A 325 -14.51 -15.37 -10.43
C GLY A 325 -13.54 -15.14 -9.27
N SER A 326 -13.86 -15.60 -8.05
CA SER A 326 -12.93 -15.58 -6.92
C SER A 326 -11.74 -16.50 -7.20
N LEU A 327 -10.53 -16.01 -6.89
CA LEU A 327 -9.30 -16.76 -7.04
C LEU A 327 -8.64 -16.96 -5.69
N ARG A 328 -8.22 -18.20 -5.41
CA ARG A 328 -7.31 -18.48 -4.30
C ARG A 328 -5.93 -17.97 -4.66
N VAL A 329 -5.33 -17.16 -3.77
CA VAL A 329 -3.99 -16.62 -3.98
C VAL A 329 -2.98 -17.77 -4.01
N GLY A 330 -2.34 -17.94 -5.16
CA GLY A 330 -1.26 -18.91 -5.39
C GLY A 330 0.12 -18.28 -5.22
N SER A 331 1.05 -18.65 -6.09
CA SER A 331 2.39 -18.04 -6.16
C SER A 331 2.38 -16.71 -6.89
N SER A 332 3.45 -15.94 -6.72
CA SER A 332 3.72 -14.73 -7.49
C SER A 332 3.73 -15.01 -9.01
N GLU A 333 4.19 -16.20 -9.43
CA GLU A 333 4.17 -16.63 -10.84
C GLU A 333 2.75 -16.85 -11.38
N ASP A 334 1.84 -17.39 -10.57
CA ASP A 334 0.42 -17.52 -10.95
C ASP A 334 -0.21 -16.13 -11.15
N LEU A 335 0.11 -15.17 -10.29
CA LEU A 335 -0.35 -13.78 -10.46
C LEU A 335 0.24 -13.10 -11.71
N VAL A 336 1.49 -13.40 -12.08
CA VAL A 336 2.08 -12.98 -13.37
C VAL A 336 1.33 -13.61 -14.53
N ALA A 337 1.15 -14.92 -14.52
CA ALA A 337 0.49 -15.67 -15.59
C ALA A 337 -0.97 -15.22 -15.81
N ARG A 338 -1.65 -14.80 -14.74
CA ARG A 338 -3.01 -14.24 -14.80
C ARG A 338 -3.07 -12.77 -15.16
N GLY A 339 -1.92 -12.09 -15.31
CA GLY A 339 -1.85 -10.71 -15.76
C GLY A 339 -2.05 -9.66 -14.65
N PHE A 340 -1.89 -10.03 -13.38
CA PHE A 340 -1.87 -9.04 -12.29
C PHE A 340 -0.55 -8.27 -12.26
N MET A 341 0.56 -8.88 -12.67
CA MET A 341 1.88 -8.23 -12.67
C MET A 341 2.57 -8.45 -14.00
N GLN A 342 3.20 -7.39 -14.51
CA GLN A 342 4.21 -7.53 -15.53
C GLN A 342 5.52 -7.97 -14.89
N ASP A 343 6.11 -9.03 -15.43
CA ASP A 343 7.44 -9.49 -15.03
C ASP A 343 8.53 -8.68 -15.74
N LEU A 344 9.50 -8.19 -14.96
CA LEU A 344 10.63 -7.38 -15.41
C LEU A 344 11.96 -8.15 -15.43
N ARG A 345 11.94 -9.43 -15.06
CA ARG A 345 13.09 -10.32 -15.18
C ARG A 345 13.54 -10.44 -16.65
N PRO A 346 14.85 -10.67 -16.88
CA PRO A 346 15.42 -10.71 -18.23
C PRO A 346 15.02 -11.98 -19.00
#